data_AF-E2AT77-F1
#
_entry.id   AF-E2AT77-F1
#
_cell.length_a   1.000
_cell.length_b   1.000
_cell.length_c   1.000
_cell.angle_alpha   90.00
_cell.angle_beta   90.00
_cell.angle_gamma   90.00
#
_symmetry.space_group_name_H-M   'P 1'
#
loop_
_entity.id
_entity.type
_entity.pdbx_description
1 polymer ?
#
loop_
_entity_poly.entity_id
_entity_poly.type
_entity_poly.pdbx_seq_one_letter_code
_entity_poly.pdbx_strand_id
1 'polypeptide(L)'
;LNAMLQNIFLIALSYNINIKEFSLNPVLEVIVNDIKILEEQGIFIESLNTYGKGTLISLSCDNLAGAMLLGINEFFNSHHYCKICTMHKEHAQKAYVADSSLL
;
A
#
# COMPACT_ATOMS: atom_id res chain seq x y z
N LEU A 1 -15.55 4.65 -16.40
CA LEU A 1 -15.21 6.06 -16.70
C LEU A 1 -14.08 6.63 -15.81
N ASN A 2 -13.77 6.07 -14.63
CA ASN A 2 -12.97 6.77 -13.62
C ASN A 2 -11.51 6.30 -13.44
N ALA A 3 -11.03 5.31 -14.21
CA ALA A 3 -9.64 4.87 -14.18
C ALA A 3 -8.96 5.23 -15.50
N MET A 4 -8.39 6.43 -15.57
CA MET A 4 -7.59 6.90 -16.70
C MET A 4 -6.14 7.09 -16.26
N LEU A 5 -5.18 6.78 -17.13
CA LEU A 5 -3.75 6.92 -16.83
C LEU A 5 -3.39 8.35 -16.38
N GLN A 6 -4.04 9.36 -16.96
CA GLN A 6 -3.86 10.77 -16.60
C GLN A 6 -4.23 11.13 -15.15
N ASN A 7 -4.94 10.25 -14.44
CA ASN A 7 -5.29 10.44 -13.03
C ASN A 7 -4.27 9.77 -12.08
N ILE A 8 -3.19 9.19 -12.62
CA ILE A 8 -2.11 8.56 -11.85
C ILE A 8 -0.95 9.55 -11.79
N PHE A 9 -0.72 10.10 -10.61
CA PHE A 9 0.38 11.03 -10.36
C PHE A 9 1.53 10.29 -9.69
N LEU A 10 2.72 10.38 -10.27
CA LEU A 10 3.93 9.83 -9.69
C LEU A 10 4.38 10.71 -8.52
N ILE A 11 4.46 10.12 -7.32
CA ILE A 11 4.85 10.84 -6.11
C ILE A 11 6.31 10.59 -5.69
N ALA A 12 6.89 9.44 -6.05
CA ALA A 12 8.25 9.08 -5.66
C ALA A 12 8.87 8.06 -6.62
N LEU A 13 10.18 8.17 -6.81
CA LEU A 13 11.03 7.18 -7.47
C LEU A 13 12.28 6.97 -6.60
N SER A 14 12.72 5.73 -6.48
CA SER A 14 13.95 5.38 -5.76
C SER A 14 14.71 4.30 -6.51
N TYR A 15 16.04 4.38 -6.47
CA TYR A 15 16.89 3.34 -7.02
C TYR A 15 16.78 2.07 -6.18
N ASN A 16 16.61 0.93 -6.85
CA ASN A 16 16.50 -0.36 -6.16
C ASN A 16 17.70 -0.68 -5.26
N ILE A 17 18.91 -0.22 -5.64
CA ILE A 17 20.12 -0.38 -4.83
C ILE A 17 19.99 0.32 -3.47
N ASN A 18 19.39 1.53 -3.45
CA ASN A 18 19.15 2.27 -2.22
C ASN A 18 18.09 1.60 -1.34
N ILE A 19 17.04 1.02 -1.94
CA ILE A 19 16.02 0.28 -1.19
C ILE A 19 16.62 -0.96 -0.51
N LYS A 20 17.55 -1.64 -1.19
CA LYS A 20 18.24 -2.81 -0.61
C LYS A 20 19.18 -2.43 0.53
N GLU A 21 19.83 -1.28 0.43
CA GLU A 21 20.81 -0.81 1.44
C GLU A 21 20.14 -0.15 2.64
N PHE A 22 19.13 0.69 2.41
CA PHE A 22 18.54 1.57 3.44
C PHE A 22 17.09 1.20 3.79
N SER A 23 16.56 0.10 3.26
CA SER A 23 15.15 -0.28 3.31
C SER A 23 14.22 0.71 2.57
N LEU A 24 12.92 0.41 2.59
CA LEU A 24 11.89 1.27 2.02
C LEU A 24 11.51 2.45 2.94
N ASN A 25 11.83 2.36 4.25
CA ASN A 25 11.38 3.30 5.26
C ASN A 25 11.76 4.76 4.98
N PRO A 26 13.01 5.11 4.61
CA PRO A 26 13.37 6.51 4.39
C PRO A 26 12.62 7.16 3.23
N VAL A 27 12.24 6.38 2.21
CA VAL A 27 11.44 6.87 1.08
C VAL A 27 10.00 7.12 1.50
N LEU A 28 9.41 6.21 2.28
CA LEU A 28 8.04 6.33 2.76
C LEU A 28 7.88 7.41 3.82
N GLU A 29 8.91 7.65 4.64
CA GLU A 29 8.87 8.64 5.70
C GLU A 29 8.53 10.04 5.17
N VAL A 30 9.11 10.42 4.03
CA VAL A 30 8.80 11.70 3.36
C VAL A 30 7.32 11.76 2.98
N ILE A 31 6.80 10.71 2.34
CA ILE A 31 5.40 10.63 1.88
C ILE A 31 4.45 10.66 3.08
N VAL A 32 4.76 9.94 4.16
CA VAL A 32 3.95 9.89 5.39
C VAL A 32 3.92 11.25 6.07
N ASN A 33 5.04 11.98 6.10
CA ASN A 33 5.07 13.31 6.68
C ASN A 33 4.24 14.31 5.87
N ASP A 34 4.26 14.23 4.53
CA ASP A 34 3.40 15.06 3.68
C ASP A 34 1.91 14.75 3.89
N ILE A 35 1.55 13.47 4.05
CA ILE A 35 0.17 13.07 4.36
C ILE A 35 -0.26 13.64 5.72
N LYS A 36 0.59 13.58 6.75
CA LYS A 36 0.29 14.18 8.07
C LYS A 36 0.05 15.68 7.98
N ILE A 37 0.86 16.40 7.19
CA ILE A 37 0.63 17.84 6.95
C ILE A 37 -0.73 18.04 6.29
N LEU A 38 -1.07 17.25 5.27
CA LEU A 38 -2.36 17.34 4.57
C LEU A 38 -3.56 17.02 5.48
N GLU A 39 -3.40 16.10 6.43
CA GLU A 39 -4.44 15.71 7.40
C GLU A 39 -4.61 16.74 8.52
N GLU A 40 -3.52 17.18 9.14
CA GLU A 40 -3.54 18.02 10.34
C GLU A 40 -3.68 19.50 10.00
N GLN A 41 -2.89 19.99 9.05
CA GLN A 41 -2.79 21.41 8.70
C GLN A 41 -3.59 21.73 7.44
N GLY A 42 -3.55 20.83 6.45
CA GLY A 42 -4.08 21.06 5.11
C GLY A 42 -3.15 21.92 4.26
N ILE A 43 -3.53 22.09 2.99
CA ILE A 43 -2.80 22.90 2.01
C ILE A 43 -3.68 24.06 1.54
N PHE A 44 -3.10 25.25 1.35
CA PHE A 44 -3.84 26.38 0.80
C PHE A 44 -4.02 26.21 -0.70
N ILE A 45 -5.28 26.32 -1.17
CA ILE A 45 -5.64 26.19 -2.57
C ILE A 45 -6.03 27.60 -3.07
N GLU A 46 -5.08 28.25 -3.76
CA GLU A 46 -5.23 29.64 -4.20
C GLU A 46 -6.50 29.87 -5.04
N SER A 47 -6.79 28.97 -5.98
CA SER A 47 -7.96 29.06 -6.86
C SER A 47 -9.30 29.01 -6.13
N LEU A 48 -9.32 28.48 -4.90
CA LEU A 48 -10.51 28.35 -4.06
C LEU A 48 -10.45 29.28 -2.84
N ASN A 49 -9.34 30.00 -2.64
CA ASN A 49 -9.07 30.85 -1.47
C ASN A 49 -9.41 30.16 -0.14
N THR A 50 -9.05 28.88 -0.01
CA THR A 50 -9.35 28.08 1.18
C THR A 50 -8.26 27.05 1.44
N TYR A 51 -8.20 26.54 2.67
CA TYR A 51 -7.39 25.37 3.00
C TYR A 51 -8.18 24.09 2.70
N GLY A 52 -7.55 23.17 1.98
CA GLY A 52 -8.03 21.81 1.74
C GLY A 52 -7.28 20.82 2.63
N LYS A 53 -8.02 19.94 3.31
CA LYS A 53 -7.48 18.79 4.03
C LYS A 53 -7.79 17.51 3.28
N GLY A 54 -6.96 16.50 3.47
CA GLY A 54 -7.11 15.20 2.83
C GLY A 54 -6.42 14.12 3.65
N THR A 55 -6.76 12.87 3.36
CA THR A 55 -6.21 11.69 4.03
C THR A 55 -6.05 10.56 3.03
N LEU A 56 -5.21 9.58 3.36
CA LEU A 56 -5.05 8.35 2.58
C LEU A 56 -6.23 7.40 2.85
N ILE A 57 -7.09 7.19 1.85
CA ILE A 57 -8.26 6.32 1.99
C ILE A 57 -8.00 4.85 1.63
N SER A 58 -6.99 4.58 0.80
CA SER A 58 -6.73 3.24 0.28
C SER A 58 -5.28 3.09 -0.15
N LEU A 59 -4.70 1.95 0.16
CA LEU A 59 -3.37 1.54 -0.28
C LEU A 59 -3.51 0.24 -1.08
N SER A 60 -3.10 0.28 -2.35
CA SER A 60 -3.07 -0.89 -3.21
C SER A 60 -1.62 -1.28 -3.49
N CYS A 61 -1.30 -2.54 -3.26
CA CYS A 61 0.03 -3.08 -3.46
C CYS A 61 -0.07 -4.53 -3.94
N ASP A 62 0.95 -5.00 -4.64
CA ASP A 62 1.05 -6.41 -4.97
C ASP A 62 1.43 -7.24 -3.74
N ASN A 63 1.64 -8.55 -3.95
CA ASN A 63 1.95 -9.45 -2.86
C ASN A 63 3.29 -9.14 -2.18
N LEU A 64 4.32 -8.73 -2.91
CA LEU A 64 5.64 -8.49 -2.35
C LEU A 64 5.68 -7.12 -1.65
N ALA A 65 5.23 -6.07 -2.35
CA ALA A 65 5.17 -4.72 -1.83
C ALA A 65 4.32 -4.64 -0.55
N GLY A 66 3.17 -5.32 -0.51
CA GLY A 66 2.34 -5.35 0.70
C GLY A 66 3.00 -6.08 1.87
N ALA A 67 3.82 -7.10 1.62
CA ALA A 67 4.56 -7.77 2.69
C ALA A 67 5.67 -6.84 3.24
N MET A 68 6.42 -6.21 2.35
CA MET A 68 7.43 -5.19 2.70
C MET A 68 6.83 -4.06 3.54
N LEU A 69 5.70 -3.49 3.10
CA LEU A 69 5.05 -2.35 3.76
C LEU A 69 4.51 -2.69 5.15
N LEU A 70 4.01 -3.92 5.35
CA LEU A 70 3.45 -4.36 6.63
C LEU A 70 4.50 -4.98 7.56
N GLY A 71 5.77 -5.06 7.15
CA GLY A 71 6.82 -5.74 7.90
C GLY A 71 6.56 -7.24 8.07
N ILE A 72 5.77 -7.83 7.16
CA ILE A 72 5.44 -9.26 7.17
C ILE A 72 6.49 -10.00 6.37
N ASN A 73 6.82 -11.21 6.81
CA ASN A 73 7.79 -12.05 6.13
C ASN A 73 7.39 -12.32 4.67
N GLU A 74 8.24 -11.95 3.73
CA GLU A 74 7.99 -12.01 2.28
C GLU A 74 7.92 -13.45 1.73
N PHE A 75 8.30 -14.44 2.54
CA PHE A 75 8.40 -15.82 2.09
C PHE A 75 7.04 -16.51 1.97
N PHE A 76 6.84 -17.19 0.84
CA PHE A 76 5.72 -18.10 0.56
C PHE A 76 5.61 -19.31 1.52
N ASN A 77 6.59 -19.49 2.40
CA ASN A 77 6.59 -20.51 3.44
C ASN A 77 6.16 -20.00 4.81
N SER A 78 5.68 -18.76 4.92
CA SER A 78 5.05 -18.30 6.16
C SER A 78 3.84 -19.16 6.49
N HIS A 79 3.76 -19.55 7.76
CA HIS A 79 2.59 -20.21 8.33
C HIS A 79 1.36 -19.29 8.35
N HIS A 80 1.56 -17.98 8.36
CA HIS A 80 0.53 -16.95 8.29
C HIS A 80 0.89 -15.96 7.18
N TYR A 81 0.41 -16.21 5.97
CA TYR A 81 0.76 -15.42 4.78
C TYR A 81 -0.30 -14.38 4.41
N CYS A 82 -1.54 -14.53 4.90
CA CYS A 82 -2.63 -13.62 4.58
C CYS A 82 -2.43 -12.28 5.30
N LYS A 83 -2.61 -11.17 4.58
CA LYS A 83 -2.50 -9.80 5.13
C LYS A 83 -3.80 -9.29 5.74
N ILE A 84 -4.88 -10.04 5.56
CA ILE A 84 -6.24 -9.66 5.98
C ILE A 84 -6.69 -10.50 7.18
N CYS A 85 -6.22 -11.74 7.30
CA CYS A 85 -6.59 -12.64 8.39
C CYS A 85 -5.37 -13.38 8.96
N THR A 86 -5.57 -14.04 10.10
CA THR A 86 -4.53 -14.80 10.81
C THR A 86 -4.60 -16.31 10.54
N MET A 87 -5.30 -16.74 9.50
CA MET A 87 -5.48 -18.17 9.20
C MET A 87 -4.14 -18.85 8.90
N HIS A 88 -3.91 -20.02 9.52
CA HIS A 88 -2.72 -20.84 9.27
C HIS A 88 -2.78 -21.45 7.85
N LYS A 89 -1.62 -21.59 7.20
CA LYS A 89 -1.48 -22.12 5.83
C LYS A 89 -2.20 -23.46 5.63
N GLU A 90 -2.09 -24.37 6.60
CA GLU A 90 -2.77 -25.68 6.53
C GLU A 90 -4.29 -25.58 6.58
N HIS A 91 -4.84 -24.59 7.28
CA HIS A 91 -6.27 -24.35 7.31
C HIS A 91 -6.73 -23.65 6.04
N ALA A 92 -5.94 -22.69 5.54
CA ALA A 92 -6.23 -21.98 4.30
C ALA A 92 -6.35 -22.93 3.10
N GLN A 93 -5.48 -23.93 3.02
CA GLN A 93 -5.51 -24.97 1.98
C GLN A 93 -6.74 -25.90 2.06
N LYS A 94 -7.44 -25.94 3.19
CA LYS A 94 -8.64 -26.77 3.40
C LYS A 94 -9.92 -25.94 3.40
N ALA A 95 -9.81 -24.62 3.58
CA ALA A 95 -10.92 -23.69 3.65
C ALA A 95 -11.28 -23.12 2.26
N TYR A 96 -11.30 -23.98 1.24
CA TYR A 96 -11.83 -23.62 -0.08
C TYR A 96 -12.99 -24.55 -0.45
N VAL A 97 -13.98 -23.99 -1.13
CA VAL A 97 -15.02 -24.75 -1.83
C VAL A 97 -14.72 -24.55 -3.31
N ALA A 98 -14.40 -25.64 -4.02
CA ALA A 98 -14.23 -25.57 -5.46
C ALA A 98 -15.58 -25.25 -6.10
N ASP A 99 -15.67 -24.11 -6.79
CA ASP A 99 -16.83 -23.78 -7.60
C ASP A 99 -16.59 -24.27 -9.03
N SER A 100 -17.23 -25.38 -9.40
CA SER A 100 -17.10 -26.01 -10.71
C SER A 100 -17.70 -25.16 -11.84
N SER A 101 -18.45 -24.10 -11.53
CA SER A 101 -19.00 -23.18 -12.51
C SER A 101 -18.00 -22.12 -13.00
N LEU A 102 -16.85 -22.01 -12.33
CA LEU A 102 -15.76 -21.09 -12.67
C LEU A 102 -14.63 -21.75 -13.49
N LEU A 103 -14.81 -23.01 -13.91
CA LEU A 103 -13.87 -23.77 -14.75
C LEU A 103 -14.36 -23.89 -16.20
#